data_AF-A0A7D5MVF8-F1
#
_entry.id   AF-A0A7D5MVF8-F1
#
_cell.length_a   1.000
_cell.length_b   1.000
_cell.length_c   1.000
_cell.angle_alpha   90.00
_cell.angle_beta   90.00
_cell.angle_gamma   90.00
#
_symmetry.space_group_name_H-M   'P 1'
#
loop_
_entity.id
_entity.type
_entity.pdbx_description
1 polymer ?
#
loop_
_entity_poly.entity_id
_entity_poly.type
_entity_poly.pdbx_seq_one_letter_code
_entity_poly.pdbx_strand_id
1 'polypeptide(L)'
;MSLGRIAGGRAELTGGYPVTEIALAEGVESALSAWRLLGIPAWATCGGFPPSLPLPKTCRRVVLVADHDEDGGSERKARLLAASIRETGASCTVIMPQAVGTDANDVAKAAC
;
A
#
# COMPACT_ATOMS: atom_id res chain seq x y z
N MET A 1 16.09 -4.75 5.41
CA MET A 1 16.61 -4.36 6.75
C MET A 1 16.62 -2.84 6.85
N SER A 2 16.02 -2.26 7.88
CA SER A 2 16.16 -0.82 8.18
C SER A 2 17.35 -0.60 9.10
N LEU A 3 18.18 0.40 8.84
CA LEU A 3 19.31 0.81 9.69
C LEU A 3 18.91 1.84 10.77
N GLY A 4 17.60 1.97 11.05
CA GLY A 4 17.08 2.93 12.01
C GLY A 4 15.55 3.07 11.97
N ARG A 5 15.03 4.09 12.64
CA ARG A 5 13.58 4.36 12.73
C ARG A 5 13.10 5.00 11.42
N ILE A 6 12.31 4.28 10.61
CA ILE A 6 11.74 4.81 9.36
C ILE A 6 10.51 5.67 9.70
N ALA A 7 10.59 6.97 9.44
CA ALA A 7 9.51 7.94 9.70
C ALA A 7 8.45 8.01 8.58
N GLY A 8 8.27 6.93 7.80
CA GLY A 8 7.33 6.87 6.67
C GLY A 8 7.95 7.29 5.32
N GLY A 9 9.07 6.66 4.95
CA GLY A 9 9.62 6.80 3.59
C GLY A 9 8.60 6.31 2.56
N ARG A 10 8.53 6.97 1.39
CA ARG A 10 7.68 6.53 0.29
C ARG A 10 8.40 6.65 -1.05
N ALA A 11 8.19 5.67 -1.92
CA ALA A 11 8.63 5.71 -3.31
C ALA A 11 7.42 5.76 -4.23
N GLU A 12 7.29 6.83 -5.02
CA GLU A 12 6.31 6.96 -6.09
C GLU A 12 6.82 6.19 -7.31
N LEU A 13 6.15 5.10 -7.67
CA LEU A 13 6.65 4.19 -8.73
C LEU A 13 5.94 4.40 -10.08
N THR A 14 4.65 4.74 -10.05
CA THR A 14 3.85 4.92 -11.26
C THR A 14 2.85 6.08 -11.08
N GLY A 15 2.50 6.77 -12.17
CA GLY A 15 1.50 7.85 -12.17
C GLY A 15 1.99 9.17 -12.77
N GLY A 16 1.15 10.20 -12.64
CA GLY A 16 1.40 11.59 -13.04
C GLY A 16 0.51 12.54 -12.23
N TYR A 17 0.83 13.83 -12.22
CA TYR A 17 0.07 14.82 -11.43
C TYR A 17 -1.11 15.41 -12.23
N PRO A 18 -2.27 15.65 -11.58
CA PRO A 18 -2.57 15.41 -10.17
C PRO A 18 -2.95 13.96 -9.88
N VAL A 19 -2.48 13.45 -8.74
CA VAL A 19 -2.83 12.09 -8.28
C VAL A 19 -4.15 12.11 -7.52
N THR A 20 -5.16 11.44 -8.04
CA THR A 20 -6.51 11.35 -7.44
C THR A 20 -6.75 10.03 -6.72
N GLU A 21 -5.99 8.99 -7.08
CA GLU A 21 -6.08 7.65 -6.52
C GLU A 21 -4.73 6.94 -6.49
N ILE A 22 -4.48 6.18 -5.42
CA ILE A 22 -3.18 5.52 -5.17
C ILE A 22 -3.38 4.13 -4.57
N ALA A 23 -2.61 3.14 -5.04
CA ALA A 23 -2.33 1.90 -4.34
C ALA A 23 -1.06 2.06 -3.48
N LEU A 24 -1.12 1.66 -2.22
CA LEU A 24 0.00 1.70 -1.28
C LEU A 24 0.34 0.28 -0.85
N ALA A 25 1.60 -0.15 -1.03
CA ALA A 25 2.09 -1.45 -0.57
C ALA A 25 3.34 -1.30 0.32
N GLU A 26 3.70 -2.33 1.08
CA GLU A 26 4.85 -2.29 1.99
C GLU A 26 6.20 -2.27 1.26
N GLY A 27 6.30 -3.09 0.21
CA GLY A 27 7.49 -3.27 -0.63
C GLY A 27 7.34 -2.69 -2.04
N VAL A 28 8.47 -2.47 -2.71
CA VAL A 28 8.50 -1.92 -4.08
C VAL A 28 7.98 -2.93 -5.10
N GLU A 29 8.30 -4.20 -4.93
CA GLU A 29 7.82 -5.31 -5.77
C GLU A 29 6.30 -5.50 -5.62
N SER A 30 5.78 -5.46 -4.39
CA SER A 30 4.34 -5.52 -4.11
C SER A 30 3.60 -4.31 -4.68
N ALA A 31 4.20 -3.10 -4.63
CA ALA A 31 3.62 -1.90 -5.23
C ALA A 31 3.56 -1.99 -6.76
N LEU A 32 4.62 -2.47 -7.43
CA LEU A 32 4.59 -2.69 -8.89
C LEU A 32 3.56 -3.75 -9.30
N SER A 33 3.44 -4.80 -8.49
CA SER A 33 2.43 -5.84 -8.69
C SER A 33 1.01 -5.30 -8.49
N ALA A 34 0.80 -4.46 -7.47
CA ALA A 34 -0.46 -3.76 -7.26
C ALA A 34 -0.82 -2.82 -8.42
N TRP A 35 0.16 -2.09 -8.97
CA TRP A 35 -0.07 -1.29 -10.18
C TRP A 35 -0.53 -2.16 -11.36
N ARG A 36 0.15 -3.29 -11.59
CA ARG A 36 -0.17 -4.25 -12.65
C ARG A 36 -1.58 -4.84 -12.49
N LEU A 37 -1.96 -5.19 -11.25
CA LEU A 37 -3.23 -5.85 -10.92
C LEU A 37 -4.42 -4.88 -10.86
N LEU A 38 -4.24 -3.69 -10.29
CA LEU A 38 -5.31 -2.73 -10.03
C LEU A 38 -5.45 -1.66 -11.12
N GLY A 39 -4.41 -1.44 -11.92
CA GLY A 39 -4.39 -0.43 -12.98
C GLY A 39 -4.34 1.02 -12.47
N ILE A 40 -4.01 1.24 -11.19
CA ILE A 40 -3.94 2.57 -10.57
C ILE A 40 -2.50 2.90 -10.13
N PRO A 41 -2.11 4.20 -10.04
CA PRO A 41 -0.80 4.61 -9.54
C PRO A 41 -0.43 3.91 -8.23
N ALA A 42 0.81 3.41 -8.10
CA ALA A 42 1.23 2.67 -6.91
C ALA A 42 2.49 3.23 -6.27
N TRP A 43 2.47 3.34 -4.94
CA TRP A 43 3.61 3.75 -4.13
C TRP A 43 3.96 2.66 -3.10
N ALA A 44 5.24 2.61 -2.72
CA ALA A 44 5.71 1.72 -1.66
C ALA A 44 6.02 2.51 -0.38
N THR A 45 5.73 1.96 0.80
CA THR A 45 6.08 2.54 2.11
C THR A 45 7.45 2.10 2.65
N CYS A 46 8.14 1.20 1.93
CA CYS A 46 9.54 0.80 2.12
C CYS A 46 9.91 0.44 3.57
N GLY A 47 9.18 -0.49 4.18
CA GLY A 47 9.43 -0.93 5.56
C GLY A 47 8.17 -1.17 6.41
N GLY A 48 7.02 -1.32 5.76
CA GLY A 48 5.71 -1.56 6.37
C GLY A 48 4.82 -0.31 6.43
N PHE A 49 3.54 -0.50 6.73
CA PHE A 49 2.61 0.63 6.81
C PHE A 49 2.88 1.49 8.06
N PRO A 50 3.15 2.80 7.91
CA PRO A 50 3.23 3.72 9.04
C PRO A 50 1.85 3.99 9.63
N PRO A 51 1.75 4.49 10.88
CA PRO A 51 0.46 4.83 11.48
C PRO A 51 -0.28 5.98 10.77
N SER A 52 0.45 6.85 10.07
CA SER A 52 -0.09 7.91 9.23
C SER A 52 0.85 8.18 8.04
N LEU A 53 0.29 8.66 6.93
CA LEU A 53 1.04 9.03 5.74
C LEU A 53 0.44 10.29 5.12
N PRO A 54 1.19 11.39 4.98
CA PRO A 54 0.68 12.57 4.29
C PRO A 54 0.53 12.28 2.79
N LEU A 55 -0.68 12.53 2.27
CA LEU A 55 -1.03 12.35 0.87
C LEU A 55 -1.21 13.70 0.17
N PRO A 56 -1.07 13.77 -1.17
CA PRO A 56 -1.44 14.95 -1.93
C PRO A 56 -2.89 15.35 -1.68
N LYS A 57 -3.18 16.65 -1.58
CA LYS A 57 -4.56 17.17 -1.37
C LYS A 57 -5.55 16.74 -2.46
N THR A 58 -5.05 16.36 -3.62
CA THR A 58 -5.84 15.88 -4.76
C THR A 58 -6.26 14.42 -4.60
N CYS A 59 -5.61 13.65 -3.72
CA CYS A 59 -5.89 12.24 -3.53
C CYS A 59 -7.20 12.05 -2.77
N ARG A 60 -8.15 11.33 -3.37
CA ARG A 60 -9.49 11.06 -2.81
C ARG A 60 -9.72 9.58 -2.53
N ARG A 61 -8.91 8.70 -3.11
CA ARG A 61 -9.06 7.24 -2.98
C ARG A 61 -7.72 6.57 -2.76
N VAL A 62 -7.65 5.72 -1.74
CA VAL A 62 -6.46 4.95 -1.40
C VAL A 62 -6.81 3.48 -1.26
N VAL A 63 -6.00 2.63 -1.89
CA VAL A 63 -6.05 1.18 -1.73
C VAL A 63 -4.77 0.73 -1.04
N LEU A 64 -4.87 0.23 0.18
CA LEU A 64 -3.77 -0.40 0.89
C LEU A 64 -3.72 -1.86 0.50
N VAL A 65 -2.58 -2.31 0.00
CA VAL A 65 -2.32 -3.68 -0.43
C VAL A 65 -1.41 -4.32 0.62
N ALA A 66 -2.03 -4.98 1.59
CA ALA A 66 -1.35 -5.66 2.68
C ALA A 66 -0.90 -7.06 2.25
N ASP A 67 0.24 -7.48 2.77
CA ASP A 67 0.72 -8.86 2.63
C ASP A 67 -0.13 -9.75 3.57
N HIS A 68 -0.40 -10.99 3.15
CA HIS A 68 -1.22 -11.90 3.95
C HIS A 68 -0.34 -12.68 4.94
N ASP A 69 0.32 -11.97 5.85
CA ASP A 69 1.20 -12.57 6.84
C ASP A 69 0.44 -13.50 7.80
N GLU A 70 1.08 -14.59 8.24
CA GLU A 70 0.50 -15.54 9.21
C GLU A 70 0.16 -14.89 10.57
N ASP A 71 0.90 -13.85 10.97
CA ASP A 71 0.69 -13.11 12.23
C ASP A 71 -0.29 -11.91 12.08
N GLY A 72 -0.80 -11.69 10.86
CA GLY A 72 -1.67 -10.55 10.52
C GLY A 72 -0.99 -9.19 10.77
N GLY A 73 0.35 -9.16 10.76
CA GLY A 73 1.14 -7.97 11.05
C GLY A 73 0.87 -6.84 10.05
N SER A 74 0.97 -7.14 8.76
CA SER A 74 0.70 -6.19 7.68
C SER A 74 -0.75 -5.69 7.72
N GLU A 75 -1.73 -6.59 7.84
CA GLU A 75 -3.15 -6.22 7.90
C GLU A 75 -3.44 -5.22 9.03
N ARG A 76 -2.94 -5.48 10.23
CA ARG A 76 -3.17 -4.61 11.40
C ARG A 76 -2.61 -3.21 11.18
N LYS A 77 -1.39 -3.09 10.63
CA LYS A 77 -0.78 -1.80 10.31
C LYS A 77 -1.52 -1.09 9.17
N ALA A 78 -1.95 -1.82 8.14
CA ALA A 78 -2.76 -1.29 7.05
C ALA A 78 -4.08 -0.72 7.58
N ARG A 79 -4.77 -1.44 8.47
CA ARG A 79 -6.02 -0.95 9.06
C ARG A 79 -5.84 0.32 9.90
N LEU A 80 -4.72 0.43 10.64
CA LEU A 80 -4.39 1.66 11.38
C LEU A 80 -4.16 2.84 10.43
N LEU A 81 -3.35 2.64 9.38
CA LEU A 81 -3.14 3.67 8.36
C LEU A 81 -4.45 4.05 7.64
N ALA A 82 -5.30 3.05 7.34
CA ALA A 82 -6.59 3.28 6.70
C ALA A 82 -7.51 4.16 7.55
N ALA A 83 -7.50 3.99 8.87
CA ALA A 83 -8.24 4.86 9.79
C ALA A 83 -7.72 6.29 9.72
N SER A 84 -6.39 6.48 9.83
CA SER A 84 -5.77 7.82 9.75
C SER A 84 -6.04 8.52 8.41
N ILE A 85 -5.99 7.79 7.29
CA ILE A 85 -6.29 8.36 5.96
C ILE A 85 -7.75 8.81 5.87
N ARG A 86 -8.69 8.04 6.43
CA ARG A 86 -10.12 8.41 6.40
C ARG A 86 -10.42 9.68 7.18
N GLU A 87 -9.68 9.95 8.25
CA GLU A 87 -9.78 11.21 9.00
C GLU A 87 -9.42 12.45 8.16
N THR A 88 -8.64 12.28 7.07
CA THR A 88 -8.31 13.36 6.13
C THR A 88 -9.41 13.64 5.10
N GLY A 89 -10.48 12.82 5.07
CA GLY A 89 -11.57 12.92 4.10
C GLY A 89 -11.36 12.15 2.80
N ALA A 90 -10.28 11.36 2.68
CA ALA A 90 -10.07 10.42 1.58
C ALA A 90 -10.73 9.07 1.89
N SER A 91 -11.26 8.41 0.86
CA SER A 91 -11.69 7.01 0.98
C SER A 91 -10.46 6.10 1.06
N CYS A 92 -10.51 5.09 1.92
CA CYS A 92 -9.42 4.11 2.05
C CYS A 92 -10.00 2.70 2.18
N THR A 93 -9.43 1.74 1.44
CA THR A 93 -9.76 0.31 1.51
C THR A 93 -8.49 -0.50 1.75
N VAL A 94 -8.60 -1.59 2.51
CA VAL A 94 -7.50 -2.56 2.68
C VAL A 94 -7.87 -3.80 1.89
N ILE A 95 -6.95 -4.28 1.05
CA ILE A 95 -7.04 -5.55 0.33
C ILE A 95 -5.80 -6.39 0.64
N MET A 96 -5.94 -7.70 0.49
CA MET A 96 -4.85 -8.67 0.69
C MET A 96 -5.08 -9.90 -0.21
N PRO A 97 -4.01 -10.65 -0.54
CA PRO A 97 -4.13 -11.95 -1.19
C PRO A 97 -5.05 -12.92 -0.44
N GLN A 98 -5.67 -13.86 -1.13
CA GLN A 98 -6.55 -14.85 -0.49
C GLN A 98 -5.78 -15.93 0.29
N ALA A 99 -4.59 -16.30 -0.18
CA ALA A 99 -3.77 -17.33 0.44
C ALA A 99 -2.87 -16.72 1.53
N VAL A 100 -2.87 -17.33 2.71
CA VAL A 100 -1.94 -16.98 3.80
C VAL A 100 -0.50 -17.21 3.34
N GLY A 101 0.41 -16.31 3.72
CA GLY A 101 1.83 -16.36 3.37
C GLY A 101 2.14 -15.85 1.96
N THR A 102 1.19 -15.19 1.30
CA THR A 102 1.40 -14.63 -0.05
C THR A 102 1.28 -13.12 -0.08
N ASP A 103 1.93 -12.52 -1.08
CA ASP A 103 1.89 -11.07 -1.35
C ASP A 103 1.23 -10.76 -2.71
N ALA A 104 1.15 -9.47 -3.05
CA ALA A 104 0.60 -9.04 -4.34
C ALA A 104 1.40 -9.55 -5.55
N ASN A 105 2.70 -9.80 -5.39
CA ASN A 105 3.59 -10.29 -6.44
C ASN A 105 3.35 -11.77 -6.72
N ASP A 106 3.09 -12.58 -5.70
CA ASP A 106 2.66 -13.97 -5.89
C ASP A 106 1.34 -14.05 -6.67
N VAL A 107 0.37 -13.18 -6.33
CA VAL A 107 -0.89 -13.07 -7.07
C VAL A 107 -0.65 -12.63 -8.52
N ALA A 108 0.22 -11.65 -8.75
CA ALA A 108 0.53 -11.17 -10.10
C ALA A 108 1.22 -12.22 -10.97
N LYS A 109 2.10 -13.05 -10.38
CA LYS A 109 2.74 -14.18 -11.07
C LYS A 109 1.74 -15.27 -11.45
N ALA A 110 0.74 -15.53 -10.59
CA ALA A 110 -0.29 -16.53 -10.86
C ALA A 110 -1.34 -16.07 -11.90
N ALA A 111 -1.43 -14.77 -12.16
CA ALA A 111 -2.34 -14.19 -13.16
C ALA A 111 -1.76 -14.09 -14.58
N CYS A 112 -0.50 -14.51 -14.78
CA CYS A 112 0.16 -14.63 -16.08
C CYS A 112 0.14 -16.09 -16.56
#